data_AF-A0A2V7TIN7-F1
#
_entry.id   AF-A0A2V7TIN7-F1
#
_cell.length_a   1.000
_cell.length_b   1.000
_cell.length_c   1.000
_cell.angle_alpha   90.00
_cell.angle_beta   90.00
_cell.angle_gamma   90.00
#
_symmetry.space_group_name_H-M   'P 1'
#
loop_
_entity.id
_entity.type
_entity.pdbx_description
1 polymer ?
#
loop_
_entity_poly.entity_id
_entity_poly.type
_entity_poly.pdbx_seq_one_letter_code
_entity_poly.pdbx_strand_id
1 'polypeptide(L)'
;MAVLLFAAVATPAPKSVTAQALVLTAGVGKTTFFEDEPIYLLVRLQNVGTDTAWTYFFSLLSPAVTMSLSRGDGKPADVAKPVVDHLVRPPWRGEPVPPGIKFLQTMVLQDIAGDEWDIRSHLLTHHLPPAQYELRLTFDAHGGVPGATPLTVEAAPIVFRIRERTIAEENELRELEAMRNMGWDTTRVEGTPRAANYKPVLIRWVERRWGDQPDDPFLPFLLYNGLYGAGQVLWRHIQAGEVQRFDPDTSEVVSGLRLAVLESQKLSIGGAYVLQAISLRHPDQMAVLAEKLGATPAGEMARAHVERLLYGQQFKQQSPH
;
A
#
# COMPACT_ATOMS: atom_id res chain seq x y z
N MET A 1 -51.01 -44.96 -27.33
CA MET A 1 -50.78 -43.57 -26.89
C MET A 1 -49.30 -43.27 -27.06
N ALA A 2 -48.96 -42.45 -28.05
CA ALA A 2 -47.60 -41.99 -28.31
C ALA A 2 -47.45 -40.57 -27.72
N VAL A 3 -46.47 -40.36 -26.85
CA VAL A 3 -46.15 -39.06 -26.28
C VAL A 3 -45.07 -38.42 -27.15
N LEU A 4 -45.42 -37.33 -27.84
CA LEU A 4 -44.45 -36.45 -28.50
C LEU A 4 -43.74 -35.62 -27.43
N LEU A 5 -42.43 -35.82 -27.26
CA LEU A 5 -41.56 -34.84 -26.59
C LEU A 5 -41.19 -33.76 -27.61
N PHE A 6 -41.68 -32.54 -27.39
CA PHE A 6 -41.14 -31.35 -28.04
C PHE A 6 -39.78 -31.01 -27.41
N ALA A 7 -38.69 -31.32 -28.11
CA ALA A 7 -37.37 -30.81 -27.78
C ALA A 7 -37.30 -29.33 -28.17
N ALA A 8 -37.24 -28.44 -27.17
CA ALA A 8 -36.92 -27.04 -27.40
C ALA A 8 -35.46 -26.94 -27.87
N VAL A 9 -35.27 -26.68 -29.16
CA VAL A 9 -33.96 -26.31 -29.71
C VAL A 9 -33.68 -24.88 -29.25
N ALA A 10 -32.90 -24.74 -28.19
CA ALA A 10 -32.35 -23.45 -27.79
C ALA A 10 -31.33 -23.01 -28.85
N THR A 11 -31.69 -22.01 -29.66
CA THR A 11 -30.75 -21.27 -30.48
C THR A 11 -29.74 -20.58 -29.56
N PRO A 12 -28.42 -20.74 -29.79
CA PRO A 12 -27.44 -19.98 -29.02
C PRO A 12 -27.60 -18.51 -29.41
N ALA A 13 -27.99 -17.69 -28.44
CA ALA A 13 -27.92 -16.24 -28.55
C ALA A 13 -26.47 -15.84 -28.89
N PRO A 14 -26.26 -14.79 -29.71
CA PRO A 14 -24.92 -14.34 -30.06
C PRO A 14 -24.13 -14.06 -28.79
N LYS A 15 -22.95 -14.68 -28.67
CA LYS A 15 -22.01 -14.45 -27.57
C LYS A 15 -21.74 -12.94 -27.49
N SER A 16 -22.22 -12.29 -26.44
CA SER A 16 -21.74 -10.96 -26.09
C SER A 16 -20.24 -11.08 -25.79
N VAL A 17 -19.44 -10.23 -26.44
CA VAL A 17 -18.02 -10.08 -26.16
C VAL A 17 -17.87 -9.52 -24.74
N THR A 18 -17.70 -10.38 -23.75
CA THR A 18 -17.26 -10.00 -22.41
C THR A 18 -16.27 -11.06 -21.91
N ALA A 19 -15.05 -11.02 -22.45
CA ALA A 19 -13.94 -11.92 -22.06
C ALA A 19 -12.93 -11.25 -21.11
N GLN A 20 -13.29 -10.12 -20.49
CA GLN A 20 -12.47 -9.49 -19.45
C GLN A 20 -12.82 -10.10 -18.10
N ALA A 21 -12.01 -11.06 -17.66
CA ALA A 21 -12.08 -11.64 -16.33
C ALA A 21 -11.04 -10.93 -15.44
N LEU A 22 -11.45 -9.82 -14.82
CA LEU A 22 -10.65 -9.16 -13.80
C LEU A 22 -10.96 -9.78 -12.43
N VAL A 23 -9.93 -10.07 -11.65
CA VAL A 23 -10.04 -10.59 -10.29
C VAL A 23 -9.35 -9.62 -9.33
N LEU A 24 -10.07 -9.24 -8.29
CA LEU A 24 -9.57 -8.41 -7.20
C LEU A 24 -9.35 -9.29 -5.96
N THR A 25 -8.16 -9.23 -5.38
CA THR A 25 -7.85 -9.91 -4.11
C THR A 25 -7.21 -8.93 -3.15
N ALA A 26 -7.48 -9.09 -1.87
CA ALA A 26 -6.92 -8.24 -0.81
C ALA A 26 -6.59 -9.09 0.42
N GLY A 27 -5.65 -8.62 1.25
CA GLY A 27 -5.34 -9.26 2.52
C GLY A 27 -4.51 -8.36 3.44
N VAL A 28 -4.56 -8.67 4.74
CA VAL A 28 -3.78 -7.99 5.80
C VAL A 28 -2.76 -8.91 6.49
N GLY A 29 -2.60 -10.14 6.01
CA GLY A 29 -1.52 -11.07 6.39
C GLY A 29 -1.78 -11.89 7.65
N LYS A 30 -2.58 -11.39 8.60
CA LYS A 30 -2.99 -12.13 9.80
C LYS A 30 -4.38 -11.69 10.28
N THR A 31 -4.93 -12.41 11.27
CA THR A 31 -6.29 -12.19 11.77
C THR A 31 -6.34 -11.45 13.11
N THR A 32 -5.22 -11.25 13.80
CA THR A 32 -5.16 -10.53 15.07
C THR A 32 -3.96 -9.59 15.10
N PHE A 33 -4.23 -8.33 15.44
CA PHE A 33 -3.28 -7.25 15.64
C PHE A 33 -3.41 -6.73 17.07
N PHE A 34 -2.35 -6.15 17.62
CA PHE A 34 -2.52 -5.30 18.80
C PHE A 34 -2.87 -3.88 18.37
N GLU A 35 -3.50 -3.13 19.28
CA GLU A 35 -3.87 -1.74 19.07
C GLU A 35 -2.62 -0.92 18.70
N ASP A 36 -2.76 -0.10 17.65
CA ASP A 36 -1.69 0.73 17.06
C ASP A 36 -0.52 -0.06 16.43
N GLU A 37 -0.65 -1.38 16.25
CA GLU A 37 0.19 -2.13 15.33
C GLU A 37 -0.11 -1.71 13.87
N PRO A 38 0.90 -1.47 13.00
CA PRO A 38 0.66 -1.15 11.60
C PRO A 38 -0.03 -2.31 10.86
N ILE A 39 -1.21 -2.06 10.31
CA ILE A 39 -1.97 -3.03 9.53
C ILE A 39 -1.65 -2.83 8.05
N TYR A 40 -0.76 -3.64 7.50
CA TYR A 40 -0.42 -3.56 6.08
C TYR A 40 -1.48 -4.25 5.21
N LEU A 41 -2.13 -3.47 4.34
CA LEU A 41 -3.04 -3.97 3.31
C LEU A 41 -2.27 -4.21 2.02
N LEU A 42 -2.46 -5.38 1.39
CA LEU A 42 -2.01 -5.66 0.03
C LEU A 42 -3.20 -5.99 -0.85
N VAL A 43 -3.35 -5.24 -1.94
CA VAL A 43 -4.41 -5.44 -2.93
C VAL A 43 -3.79 -5.82 -4.28
N ARG A 44 -4.41 -6.78 -4.96
CA ARG A 44 -4.01 -7.26 -6.28
C ARG A 44 -5.18 -7.20 -7.24
N LEU A 45 -4.98 -6.54 -8.37
CA LEU A 45 -5.85 -6.65 -9.54
C LEU A 45 -5.15 -7.55 -10.55
N GLN A 46 -5.79 -8.62 -10.98
CA GLN A 46 -5.27 -9.55 -11.98
C GLN A 46 -6.22 -9.67 -13.16
N ASN A 47 -5.68 -9.65 -14.37
CA ASN A 47 -6.42 -10.09 -15.55
C ASN A 47 -6.22 -11.60 -15.75
N VAL A 48 -7.26 -12.39 -15.50
CA VAL A 48 -7.28 -13.84 -15.74
C VAL A 48 -7.96 -14.19 -17.08
N GLY A 49 -8.36 -13.19 -17.85
CA GLY A 49 -8.88 -13.34 -19.20
C GLY A 49 -7.78 -13.57 -20.23
N THR A 50 -8.20 -13.78 -21.49
CA THR A 50 -7.30 -14.01 -22.62
C THR A 50 -6.92 -12.74 -23.38
N ASP A 51 -7.65 -11.63 -23.15
CA ASP A 51 -7.44 -10.34 -23.81
C ASP A 51 -7.03 -9.26 -22.82
N THR A 52 -6.36 -8.22 -23.31
CA THR A 52 -6.04 -7.03 -22.49
C THR A 52 -7.32 -6.37 -21.96
N ALA A 53 -7.40 -6.19 -20.65
CA ALA A 53 -8.43 -5.39 -20.01
C ALA A 53 -8.01 -3.92 -19.99
N TRP A 54 -8.96 -3.01 -20.22
CA TRP A 54 -8.71 -1.57 -20.18
C TRP A 54 -9.46 -0.97 -19.00
N THR A 55 -8.73 -0.58 -17.96
CA THR A 55 -9.33 -0.16 -16.69
C THR A 55 -9.14 1.32 -16.43
N TYR A 56 -9.86 1.87 -15.46
CA TYR A 56 -9.45 3.10 -14.81
C TYR A 56 -8.13 2.87 -14.05
N PHE A 57 -7.50 3.94 -13.57
CA PHE A 57 -6.24 3.82 -12.84
C PHE A 57 -6.42 3.01 -11.56
N PHE A 58 -5.69 1.90 -11.46
CA PHE A 58 -5.69 1.06 -10.27
C PHE A 58 -4.67 1.57 -9.24
N SER A 59 -5.19 2.16 -8.17
CA SER A 59 -4.44 2.68 -7.03
C SER A 59 -5.35 2.71 -5.80
N LEU A 60 -4.80 2.43 -4.62
CA LEU A 60 -5.54 2.55 -3.35
C LEU A 60 -6.02 3.98 -3.07
N LEU A 61 -5.42 4.99 -3.74
CA LEU A 61 -5.82 6.40 -3.66
C LEU A 61 -6.69 6.86 -4.84
N SER A 62 -7.00 5.96 -5.80
CA SER A 62 -7.84 6.27 -6.96
C SER A 62 -9.32 6.42 -6.58
N PRO A 63 -10.09 7.36 -7.15
CA PRO A 63 -11.53 7.46 -6.90
C PRO A 63 -12.30 6.19 -7.27
N ALA A 64 -11.76 5.36 -8.16
CA ALA A 64 -12.39 4.10 -8.59
C ALA A 64 -12.28 2.98 -7.54
N VAL A 65 -11.44 3.11 -6.51
CA VAL A 65 -11.34 2.12 -5.43
C VAL A 65 -12.17 2.58 -4.24
N THR A 66 -13.16 1.79 -3.85
CA THR A 66 -13.95 2.04 -2.64
C THR A 66 -13.50 1.08 -1.56
N MET A 67 -13.28 1.62 -0.36
CA MET A 67 -12.94 0.85 0.82
C MET A 67 -13.94 1.21 1.92
N SER A 68 -14.50 0.19 2.58
CA SER A 68 -15.32 0.36 3.77
C SER A 68 -14.81 -0.54 4.88
N LEU A 69 -14.83 0.00 6.09
CA LEU A 69 -14.42 -0.69 7.29
C LEU A 69 -15.58 -0.62 8.27
N SER A 70 -16.03 -1.76 8.77
CA SER A 70 -17.05 -1.82 9.82
C SER A 70 -16.48 -2.46 11.07
N ARG A 71 -16.84 -1.90 12.23
CA ARG A 71 -16.61 -2.51 13.54
C ARG A 71 -17.60 -3.66 13.73
N GLY A 72 -17.27 -4.61 14.60
CA GLY A 72 -18.09 -5.80 14.86
C GLY A 72 -19.50 -5.52 15.40
N ASP A 73 -19.77 -4.29 15.85
CA ASP A 73 -21.10 -3.79 16.19
C ASP A 73 -21.90 -3.27 14.97
N GLY A 74 -21.35 -3.41 13.77
CA GLY A 74 -21.92 -2.98 12.49
C GLY A 74 -21.72 -1.49 12.18
N LYS A 75 -21.08 -0.72 13.07
CA LYS A 75 -20.84 0.71 12.80
C LYS A 75 -19.69 0.89 11.82
N PRO A 76 -19.82 1.79 10.83
CA PRO A 76 -18.70 2.14 9.97
C PRO A 76 -17.60 2.81 10.81
N ALA A 77 -16.35 2.45 10.52
CA ALA A 77 -15.20 3.27 10.84
C ALA A 77 -14.97 4.24 9.68
N ASP A 78 -14.55 5.47 10.00
CA ASP A 78 -14.30 6.47 8.98
C ASP A 78 -13.14 6.06 8.08
N VAL A 79 -13.27 6.37 6.78
CA VAL A 79 -12.25 6.16 5.76
C VAL A 79 -11.98 7.48 5.05
N ALA A 80 -11.03 8.24 5.57
CA ALA A 80 -10.58 9.54 5.07
C ALA A 80 -9.57 9.39 3.92
N LYS A 81 -10.02 8.78 2.82
CA LYS A 81 -9.15 8.53 1.67
C LYS A 81 -8.82 9.83 0.91
N PRO A 82 -7.54 10.25 0.82
CA PRO A 82 -7.16 11.30 -0.13
C PRO A 82 -7.31 10.76 -1.55
N VAL A 83 -8.06 11.48 -2.38
CA VAL A 83 -8.33 11.08 -3.77
C VAL A 83 -7.29 11.73 -4.67
N VAL A 84 -6.53 10.89 -5.39
CA VAL A 84 -5.66 11.34 -6.47
C VAL A 84 -6.41 11.18 -7.78
N ASP A 85 -6.82 12.29 -8.36
CA ASP A 85 -7.45 12.31 -9.68
C ASP A 85 -6.38 12.40 -10.79
N HIS A 86 -6.69 11.83 -11.94
CA HIS A 86 -5.80 11.76 -13.09
C HIS A 86 -6.36 12.58 -14.25
N LEU A 87 -5.61 13.61 -14.67
CA LEU A 87 -5.93 14.34 -15.88
C LEU A 87 -5.58 13.48 -17.10
N VAL A 88 -6.60 12.99 -17.80
CA VAL A 88 -6.47 12.23 -19.05
C VAL A 88 -6.76 13.11 -20.25
N ARG A 89 -5.97 12.96 -21.33
CA ARG A 89 -6.18 13.68 -22.60
C ARG A 89 -6.76 12.73 -23.65
N PRO A 90 -7.70 13.19 -24.49
CA PRO A 90 -8.12 12.42 -25.66
C PRO A 90 -6.92 12.16 -26.60
N PRO A 91 -6.81 10.96 -27.21
CA PRO A 91 -7.67 9.79 -27.05
C PRO A 91 -7.18 8.84 -25.93
N TRP A 92 -7.79 8.90 -24.73
CA TRP A 92 -7.51 7.95 -23.65
C TRP A 92 -8.50 6.78 -23.67
N ARG A 93 -8.00 5.55 -23.46
CA ARG A 93 -8.78 4.31 -23.53
C ARG A 93 -8.77 3.50 -22.24
N GLY A 94 -8.15 4.00 -21.17
CA GLY A 94 -7.88 3.23 -19.95
C GLY A 94 -6.41 2.92 -19.73
N GLU A 95 -6.09 2.42 -18.54
CA GLU A 95 -4.85 1.75 -18.21
C GLU A 95 -4.93 0.28 -18.68
N PRO A 96 -3.97 -0.20 -19.49
CA PRO A 96 -4.00 -1.58 -19.99
C PRO A 96 -3.51 -2.56 -18.92
N VAL A 97 -4.29 -3.61 -18.69
CA VAL A 97 -3.94 -4.77 -17.86
C VAL A 97 -3.86 -6.01 -18.78
N PRO A 98 -2.66 -6.40 -19.26
CA PRO A 98 -2.53 -7.53 -20.16
C PRO A 98 -2.91 -8.87 -19.51
N PRO A 99 -3.23 -9.91 -20.31
CA PRO A 99 -3.50 -11.25 -19.80
C PRO A 99 -2.40 -11.78 -18.89
N GLY A 100 -2.77 -12.31 -17.72
CA GLY A 100 -1.86 -12.89 -16.75
C GLY A 100 -1.13 -11.87 -15.86
N ILE A 101 -1.18 -10.58 -16.17
CA ILE A 101 -0.48 -9.53 -15.42
C ILE A 101 -1.26 -9.14 -14.17
N LYS A 102 -0.49 -8.77 -13.14
CA LYS A 102 -1.01 -8.32 -11.85
C LYS A 102 -0.55 -6.90 -11.55
N PHE A 103 -1.48 -6.07 -11.09
CA PHE A 103 -1.15 -4.81 -10.44
C PHE A 103 -1.28 -4.98 -8.94
N LEU A 104 -0.22 -4.64 -8.22
CA LEU A 104 -0.15 -4.72 -6.77
C LEU A 104 -0.06 -3.32 -6.17
N GLN A 105 -0.70 -3.14 -5.03
CA GLN A 105 -0.64 -1.92 -4.21
C GLN A 105 -0.62 -2.30 -2.73
N THR A 106 0.19 -1.60 -1.95
CA THR A 106 0.22 -1.70 -0.49
C THR A 106 -0.01 -0.35 0.16
N MET A 107 -0.60 -0.37 1.35
CA MET A 107 -0.67 0.77 2.26
C MET A 107 -0.77 0.30 3.71
N VAL A 108 -0.58 1.23 4.66
CA VAL A 108 -0.97 1.00 6.05
C VAL A 108 -2.41 1.45 6.20
N LEU A 109 -3.29 0.57 6.68
CA LEU A 109 -4.73 0.85 6.74
C LEU A 109 -5.04 2.10 7.56
N GLN A 110 -4.32 2.29 8.68
CA GLN A 110 -4.41 3.46 9.55
C GLN A 110 -3.91 4.77 8.92
N ASP A 111 -3.35 4.75 7.70
CA ASP A 111 -3.07 6.00 6.97
C ASP A 111 -4.37 6.71 6.57
N ILE A 112 -5.47 5.97 6.39
CA ILE A 112 -6.75 6.51 5.91
C ILE A 112 -7.99 6.01 6.65
N ALA A 113 -7.89 5.04 7.55
CA ALA A 113 -9.05 4.43 8.19
C ALA A 113 -8.94 4.45 9.72
N GLY A 114 -10.02 4.91 10.38
CA GLY A 114 -10.12 5.04 11.83
C GLY A 114 -10.41 6.46 12.29
N ASP A 115 -10.33 6.67 13.60
CA ASP A 115 -10.53 7.97 14.24
C ASP A 115 -9.27 8.82 14.02
N GLU A 116 -9.39 10.02 13.45
CA GLU A 116 -8.24 10.87 13.13
C GLU A 116 -7.47 11.29 14.39
N TRP A 117 -6.14 11.18 14.33
CA TRP A 117 -5.22 11.55 15.40
C TRP A 117 -4.24 12.63 14.96
N ASP A 118 -3.73 13.36 15.95
CA ASP A 118 -2.67 14.33 15.72
C ASP A 118 -1.34 13.60 15.47
N ILE A 119 -0.90 13.57 14.21
CA ILE A 119 0.39 12.98 13.79
C ILE A 119 1.63 13.62 14.44
N ARG A 120 1.47 14.73 15.18
CA ARG A 120 2.52 15.35 15.98
C ARG A 120 2.71 14.67 17.33
N SER A 121 1.76 13.86 17.77
CA SER A 121 1.74 13.15 19.05
C SER A 121 1.66 11.63 18.87
N HIS A 122 1.18 11.17 17.71
CA HIS A 122 0.95 9.77 17.40
C HIS A 122 1.74 9.31 16.18
N LEU A 123 2.04 8.00 16.16
CA LEU A 123 2.80 7.39 15.08
C LEU A 123 1.99 7.25 13.78
N LEU A 124 0.71 6.91 13.92
CA LEU A 124 -0.25 6.68 12.83
C LEU A 124 -1.23 7.85 12.72
N THR A 125 -1.73 8.10 11.51
CA THR A 125 -2.67 9.21 11.24
C THR A 125 -4.06 8.94 11.81
N HIS A 126 -4.48 7.67 11.85
CA HIS A 126 -5.78 7.26 12.38
C HIS A 126 -5.62 6.13 13.38
N HIS A 127 -6.57 6.06 14.30
CA HIS A 127 -6.65 5.04 15.31
C HIS A 127 -7.80 4.07 15.07
N LEU A 128 -7.48 2.80 15.24
CA LEU A 128 -8.47 1.73 15.24
C LEU A 128 -8.48 1.09 16.64
N PRO A 129 -9.48 1.40 17.48
CA PRO A 129 -9.54 0.87 18.83
C PRO A 129 -9.76 -0.66 18.83
N PRO A 130 -9.49 -1.35 19.96
CA PRO A 130 -9.72 -2.78 20.10
C PRO A 130 -11.16 -3.17 19.75
N ALA A 131 -11.31 -3.95 18.68
CA ALA A 131 -12.58 -4.48 18.21
C ALA A 131 -12.34 -5.58 17.16
N GLN A 132 -13.41 -6.25 16.76
CA GLN A 132 -13.41 -6.98 15.50
C GLN A 132 -13.77 -6.03 14.36
N TYR A 133 -13.17 -6.23 13.20
CA TYR A 133 -13.36 -5.41 12.01
C TYR A 133 -13.64 -6.28 10.79
N GLU A 134 -14.48 -5.78 9.89
CA GLU A 134 -14.66 -6.29 8.54
C GLU A 134 -14.29 -5.20 7.53
N LEU A 135 -13.29 -5.49 6.69
CA LEU A 135 -12.82 -4.64 5.62
C LEU A 135 -13.36 -5.16 4.27
N ARG A 136 -14.01 -4.27 3.52
CA ARG A 136 -14.48 -4.54 2.15
C ARG A 136 -13.81 -3.59 1.18
N LEU A 137 -13.51 -4.11 -0.01
CA LEU A 137 -12.81 -3.37 -1.04
C LEU A 137 -13.37 -3.71 -2.42
N THR A 138 -13.75 -2.68 -3.16
CA THR A 138 -14.23 -2.78 -4.55
C THR A 138 -13.42 -1.87 -5.45
N PHE A 139 -13.37 -2.21 -6.73
CA PHE A 139 -12.78 -1.41 -7.78
C PHE A 139 -13.76 -1.29 -8.94
N ASP A 140 -14.18 -0.06 -9.24
CA ASP A 140 -14.91 0.28 -10.46
C ASP A 140 -13.91 0.36 -11.61
N ALA A 141 -13.71 -0.78 -12.28
CA ALA A 141 -12.74 -0.93 -13.34
C ALA A 141 -13.01 -0.01 -14.53
N HIS A 142 -14.25 0.46 -14.74
CA HIS A 142 -14.60 1.31 -15.88
C HIS A 142 -15.10 2.71 -15.49
N GLY A 143 -15.03 3.10 -14.21
CA GLY A 143 -15.57 4.34 -13.60
C GLY A 143 -15.08 5.68 -14.17
N GLY A 144 -14.28 5.67 -15.23
CA GLY A 144 -13.97 6.84 -16.05
C GLY A 144 -13.52 6.50 -17.46
N VAL A 145 -13.58 5.22 -17.87
CA VAL A 145 -13.08 4.75 -19.17
C VAL A 145 -14.11 5.07 -20.27
N PRO A 146 -13.77 5.89 -21.30
CA PRO A 146 -14.73 6.32 -22.31
C PRO A 146 -15.31 5.14 -23.11
N GLY A 147 -16.65 5.08 -23.20
CA GLY A 147 -17.35 4.09 -24.03
C GLY A 147 -17.35 2.65 -23.48
N ALA A 148 -16.82 2.41 -22.28
CA ALA A 148 -16.84 1.11 -21.63
C ALA A 148 -18.16 0.85 -20.89
N THR A 149 -18.62 -0.40 -20.90
CA THR A 149 -19.75 -0.85 -20.07
C THR A 149 -19.31 -0.90 -18.61
N PRO A 150 -20.09 -0.43 -17.62
CA PRO A 150 -19.70 -0.48 -16.21
C PRO A 150 -19.24 -1.87 -15.75
N LEU A 151 -18.16 -1.92 -14.96
CA LEU A 151 -17.61 -3.16 -14.42
C LEU A 151 -17.03 -2.89 -13.03
N THR A 152 -17.64 -3.49 -12.01
CA THR A 152 -17.12 -3.47 -10.64
C THR A 152 -16.61 -4.86 -10.28
N VAL A 153 -15.41 -4.92 -9.72
CA VAL A 153 -14.84 -6.12 -9.13
C VAL A 153 -14.68 -5.95 -7.63
N GLU A 154 -14.94 -7.00 -6.87
CA GLU A 154 -14.94 -7.00 -5.40
C GLU A 154 -13.95 -8.05 -4.88
N ALA A 155 -13.18 -7.68 -3.85
CA ALA A 155 -12.37 -8.64 -3.10
C ALA A 155 -13.20 -9.34 -2.03
N ALA A 156 -12.83 -10.58 -1.67
CA ALA A 156 -13.44 -11.25 -0.52
C ALA A 156 -13.29 -10.37 0.75
N PRO A 157 -14.33 -10.27 1.61
CA PRO A 157 -14.25 -9.52 2.85
C PRO A 157 -13.12 -10.02 3.76
N ILE A 158 -12.40 -9.11 4.39
CA ILE A 158 -11.31 -9.42 5.31
C ILE A 158 -11.81 -9.17 6.73
N VAL A 159 -11.80 -10.22 7.54
CA VAL A 159 -12.15 -10.12 8.96
C VAL A 159 -10.90 -10.24 9.82
N PHE A 160 -10.69 -9.26 10.71
CA PHE A 160 -9.58 -9.27 11.65
C PHE A 160 -9.99 -8.67 13.00
N ARG A 161 -9.17 -8.90 14.02
CA ARG A 161 -9.36 -8.38 15.38
C ARG A 161 -8.19 -7.51 15.78
N ILE A 162 -8.49 -6.41 16.45
CA ILE A 162 -7.53 -5.62 17.21
C ILE A 162 -7.76 -5.92 18.70
N ARG A 163 -6.69 -6.32 19.41
CA ARG A 163 -6.70 -6.51 20.86
C ARG A 163 -6.04 -5.34 21.56
N GLU A 164 -6.31 -5.21 22.85
CA GLU A 164 -5.57 -4.29 23.72
C GLU A 164 -4.07 -4.59 23.70
N ARG A 165 -3.28 -3.53 23.86
CA ARG A 165 -1.84 -3.59 24.06
C ARG A 165 -1.50 -4.20 25.41
N THR A 166 -0.41 -4.95 25.44
CA THR A 166 0.29 -5.29 26.67
C THR A 166 1.10 -4.09 27.15
N ILE A 167 1.57 -4.14 28.40
CA ILE A 167 2.44 -3.09 28.97
C ILE A 167 3.73 -2.92 28.15
N ALA A 168 4.28 -4.02 27.61
CA ALA A 168 5.48 -3.96 26.79
C ALA A 168 5.24 -3.23 25.46
N GLU A 169 4.14 -3.56 24.77
CA GLU A 169 3.75 -2.90 23.51
C GLU A 169 3.42 -1.41 23.73
N GLU A 170 2.79 -1.06 24.86
CA GLU A 170 2.53 0.32 25.24
C GLU A 170 3.83 1.11 25.46
N ASN A 171 4.81 0.53 26.16
CA ASN A 171 6.10 1.18 26.38
C ASN A 171 6.86 1.38 25.07
N GLU A 172 6.80 0.41 24.16
CA GLU A 172 7.40 0.50 22.83
C GLU A 172 6.74 1.61 21.99
N LEU A 173 5.41 1.67 21.93
CA LEU A 173 4.71 2.72 21.21
C LEU A 173 5.04 4.11 21.76
N ARG A 174 5.13 4.28 23.07
CA ARG A 174 5.57 5.55 23.68
C ARG A 174 6.98 5.95 23.26
N GLU A 175 7.91 5.00 23.13
CA GLU A 175 9.25 5.28 22.61
C GLU A 175 9.18 5.76 21.15
N LEU A 176 8.42 5.08 20.30
CA LEU A 176 8.21 5.44 18.89
C LEU A 176 7.55 6.82 18.74
N GLU A 177 6.51 7.11 19.51
CA GLU A 177 5.83 8.40 19.52
C GLU A 177 6.74 9.51 20.04
N ALA A 178 7.52 9.27 21.09
CA ALA A 178 8.51 10.23 21.58
C ALA A 178 9.58 10.56 20.51
N MET A 179 10.02 9.55 19.74
CA MET A 179 10.89 9.79 18.59
C MET A 179 10.19 10.64 17.52
N ARG A 180 8.94 10.31 17.15
CA ARG A 180 8.15 11.06 16.17
C ARG A 180 8.00 12.53 16.56
N ASN A 181 7.72 12.80 17.83
CA ASN A 181 7.55 14.15 18.38
C ASN A 181 8.82 14.99 18.27
N MET A 182 10.00 14.35 18.24
CA MET A 182 11.28 15.05 18.11
C MET A 182 11.35 15.91 16.83
N GLY A 183 10.78 15.44 15.71
CA GLY A 183 10.76 16.22 14.45
C GLY A 183 9.95 17.52 14.53
N TRP A 184 9.12 17.66 15.56
CA TRP A 184 8.28 18.82 15.86
C TRP A 184 8.76 19.62 17.07
N ASP A 185 9.87 19.20 17.70
CA ASP A 185 10.40 19.82 18.91
C ASP A 185 11.14 21.13 18.58
N THR A 186 10.68 22.23 19.16
CA THR A 186 11.23 23.58 18.99
C THR A 186 12.41 23.88 19.92
N THR A 187 12.71 22.98 20.86
CA THR A 187 13.80 23.17 21.82
C THR A 187 15.17 23.05 21.18
N ARG A 188 16.16 23.71 21.78
CA ARG A 188 17.56 23.58 21.43
C ARG A 188 18.33 22.90 22.56
N VAL A 189 19.27 22.03 22.20
CA VAL A 189 20.22 21.38 23.11
C VAL A 189 21.61 21.80 22.65
N GLU A 190 22.37 22.42 23.55
CA GLU A 190 23.72 22.93 23.25
C GLU A 190 23.76 23.84 22.00
N GLY A 191 22.72 24.65 21.81
CA GLY A 191 22.57 25.55 20.67
C GLY A 191 22.04 24.92 19.38
N THR A 192 21.94 23.58 19.31
CA THR A 192 21.47 22.84 18.13
C THR A 192 19.98 22.52 18.24
N PRO A 193 19.17 22.65 17.17
CA PRO A 193 17.76 22.24 17.20
C PRO A 193 17.62 20.76 17.54
N ARG A 194 16.83 20.43 18.57
CA ARG A 194 16.62 19.03 18.98
C ARG A 194 16.03 18.18 17.85
N ALA A 195 15.20 18.79 17.01
CA ALA A 195 14.62 18.16 15.82
C ALA A 195 15.67 17.62 14.82
N ALA A 196 16.91 18.15 14.82
CA ALA A 196 17.99 17.63 13.99
C ALA A 196 18.35 16.16 14.32
N ASN A 197 18.08 15.71 15.55
CA ASN A 197 18.37 14.35 16.01
C ASN A 197 17.31 13.31 15.61
N TYR A 198 16.16 13.72 15.06
CA TYR A 198 15.07 12.81 14.74
C TYR A 198 15.53 11.63 13.85
N LYS A 199 16.21 11.93 12.74
CA LYS A 199 16.61 10.92 11.75
C LYS A 199 17.71 9.99 12.28
N PRO A 200 18.80 10.47 12.90
CA PRO A 200 19.78 9.59 13.54
C PRO A 200 19.18 8.69 14.62
N VAL A 201 18.22 9.19 15.40
CA VAL A 201 17.56 8.41 16.45
C VAL A 201 16.67 7.32 15.84
N LEU A 202 15.88 7.64 14.81
CA LEU A 202 15.08 6.66 14.06
C LEU A 202 15.94 5.54 13.48
N ILE A 203 17.05 5.89 12.79
CA ILE A 203 17.96 4.90 12.17
C ILE A 203 18.51 3.94 13.22
N ARG A 204 19.03 4.48 14.34
CA ARG A 204 19.57 3.64 15.43
C ARG A 204 18.51 2.74 16.07
N TRP A 205 17.27 3.24 16.21
CA TRP A 205 16.19 2.43 16.74
C TRP A 205 15.90 1.25 15.81
N VAL A 206 15.80 1.51 14.50
CA VAL A 206 15.56 0.47 13.48
C VAL A 206 16.72 -0.53 13.43
N GLU A 207 17.97 -0.07 13.45
CA GLU A 207 19.16 -0.94 13.48
C GLU A 207 19.14 -1.89 14.68
N ARG A 208 18.93 -1.34 15.89
CA ARG A 208 18.85 -2.12 17.13
C ARG A 208 17.69 -3.11 17.07
N ARG A 209 16.48 -2.62 16.73
CA ARG A 209 15.27 -3.45 16.73
C ARG A 209 15.35 -4.56 15.70
N TRP A 210 15.90 -4.31 14.51
CA TRP A 210 16.13 -5.36 13.52
C TRP A 210 17.09 -6.44 14.03
N GLY A 211 18.16 -6.05 14.74
CA GLY A 211 19.10 -6.99 15.34
C GLY A 211 18.49 -7.88 16.42
N ASP A 212 17.60 -7.32 17.24
CA ASP A 212 16.97 -8.02 18.37
C ASP A 212 15.70 -8.79 17.96
N GLN A 213 14.89 -8.21 17.07
CA GLN A 213 13.55 -8.66 16.67
C GLN A 213 13.29 -8.37 15.17
N PRO A 214 13.86 -9.16 14.25
CA PRO A 214 13.79 -8.90 12.80
C PRO A 214 12.38 -9.01 12.19
N ASP A 215 11.45 -9.67 12.89
CA ASP A 215 10.05 -9.85 12.49
C ASP A 215 9.10 -8.79 13.08
N ASP A 216 9.65 -7.76 13.74
CA ASP A 216 8.87 -6.70 14.35
C ASP A 216 7.99 -5.95 13.32
N PRO A 217 6.68 -5.77 13.60
CA PRO A 217 5.74 -5.21 12.63
C PRO A 217 5.94 -3.72 12.36
N PHE A 218 6.69 -2.98 13.18
CA PHE A 218 7.01 -1.56 12.96
C PHE A 218 8.19 -1.36 12.01
N LEU A 219 9.10 -2.34 11.86
CA LEU A 219 10.28 -2.19 11.00
C LEU A 219 9.94 -1.78 9.56
N PRO A 220 8.97 -2.43 8.86
CA PRO A 220 8.59 -2.02 7.52
C PRO A 220 8.01 -0.60 7.45
N PHE A 221 7.18 -0.23 8.43
CA PHE A 221 6.55 1.07 8.54
C PHE A 221 7.57 2.19 8.71
N LEU A 222 8.53 2.01 9.63
CA LEU A 222 9.56 2.99 9.95
C LEU A 222 10.57 3.19 8.81
N LEU A 223 10.73 2.20 7.94
CA LEU A 223 11.61 2.26 6.77
C LEU A 223 10.95 2.85 5.52
N TYR A 224 9.64 3.13 5.57
CA TYR A 224 8.91 3.76 4.48
C TYR A 224 9.33 5.23 4.29
N ASN A 225 9.35 5.69 3.04
CA ASN A 225 9.85 7.02 2.65
C ASN A 225 9.19 8.18 3.43
N GLY A 226 7.90 8.07 3.75
CA GLY A 226 7.14 9.11 4.45
C GLY A 226 7.65 9.42 5.86
N LEU A 227 8.22 8.44 6.55
CA LEU A 227 8.70 8.59 7.94
C LEU A 227 10.01 9.37 8.03
N TYR A 228 10.78 9.42 6.94
CA TYR A 228 11.97 10.27 6.78
C TYR A 228 11.64 11.68 6.28
N GLY A 229 10.36 11.96 6.01
CA GLY A 229 9.84 13.31 5.90
C GLY A 229 10.11 14.10 7.18
N ALA A 230 10.44 15.38 7.05
CA ALA A 230 10.71 16.23 8.20
C ALA A 230 9.39 16.68 8.85
N GLY A 231 9.28 16.60 10.17
CA GLY A 231 8.28 17.38 10.91
C GLY A 231 8.46 18.87 10.61
N GLN A 232 7.40 19.67 10.74
CA GLN A 232 7.41 21.06 10.26
C GLN A 232 8.56 21.89 10.86
N VAL A 233 8.95 21.61 12.11
CA VAL A 233 10.07 22.29 12.77
C VAL A 233 11.41 21.91 12.13
N LEU A 234 11.70 20.60 11.99
CA LEU A 234 12.90 20.15 11.27
C LEU A 234 12.94 20.70 9.84
N TRP A 235 11.79 20.73 9.16
CA TRP A 235 11.70 21.26 7.79
C TRP A 235 12.08 22.75 7.73
N ARG A 236 11.61 23.58 8.68
CA ARG A 236 11.99 25.00 8.76
C ARG A 236 13.50 25.17 8.95
N HIS A 237 14.12 24.38 9.82
CA HIS A 237 15.58 24.44 10.03
C HIS A 237 16.36 24.00 8.80
N ILE A 238 15.86 23.03 8.03
CA ILE A 238 16.43 22.66 6.73
C ILE A 238 16.33 23.81 5.73
N GLN A 239 15.16 24.45 5.63
CA GLN A 239 14.95 25.60 4.74
C GLN A 239 15.82 26.80 5.12
N ALA A 240 16.08 27.00 6.41
CA ALA A 240 16.95 28.05 6.92
C ALA A 240 18.46 27.74 6.78
N GLY A 241 18.83 26.53 6.33
CA GLY A 241 20.23 26.11 6.21
C GLY A 241 20.91 25.76 7.53
N GLU A 242 20.16 25.66 8.63
CA GLU A 242 20.70 25.32 9.96
C GLU A 242 20.93 23.81 10.12
N VAL A 243 20.21 23.00 9.35
CA VAL A 243 20.32 21.53 9.36
C VAL A 243 20.38 21.04 7.92
N GLN A 244 21.30 20.11 7.62
CA GLN A 244 21.39 19.53 6.29
C GLN A 244 20.15 18.68 5.97
N ARG A 245 19.63 18.80 4.75
CA ARG A 245 18.60 17.89 4.25
C ARG A 245 19.18 16.48 4.15
N PHE A 246 18.63 15.56 4.94
CA PHE A 246 18.89 14.13 4.79
C PHE A 246 17.93 13.50 3.78
N ASP A 247 18.49 12.82 2.80
CA ASP A 247 17.76 12.02 1.82
C ASP A 247 17.98 10.51 2.11
N PRO A 248 16.95 9.78 2.58
CA PRO A 248 17.08 8.35 2.89
C PRO A 248 17.51 7.50 1.70
N ASP A 249 17.19 7.93 0.47
CA ASP A 249 17.45 7.15 -0.75
C ASP A 249 18.92 7.23 -1.20
N THR A 250 19.66 8.21 -0.68
CA THR A 250 21.13 8.33 -0.87
C THR A 250 21.93 7.78 0.30
N SER A 251 21.26 7.38 1.38
CA SER A 251 21.91 6.84 2.56
C SER A 251 22.16 5.35 2.37
N GLU A 252 23.43 4.94 2.32
CA GLU A 252 23.82 3.52 2.30
C GLU A 252 23.27 2.76 3.50
N VAL A 253 23.23 3.40 4.68
CA VAL A 253 22.71 2.81 5.91
C VAL A 253 21.22 2.49 5.79
N VAL A 254 20.39 3.47 5.41
CA VAL A 254 18.94 3.24 5.25
C VAL A 254 18.65 2.26 4.13
N SER A 255 19.41 2.34 3.03
CA SER A 255 19.29 1.38 1.91
C SER A 255 19.62 -0.05 2.37
N GLY A 256 20.69 -0.22 3.13
CA GLY A 256 21.07 -1.51 3.73
C GLY A 256 19.99 -2.05 4.66
N LEU A 257 19.44 -1.21 5.54
CA LEU A 257 18.36 -1.59 6.45
C LEU A 257 17.08 -1.99 5.71
N ARG A 258 16.70 -1.26 4.65
CA ARG A 258 15.55 -1.62 3.80
C ARG A 258 15.73 -3.00 3.20
N LEU A 259 16.90 -3.30 2.64
CA LEU A 259 17.17 -4.61 2.07
C LEU A 259 17.22 -5.72 3.14
N ALA A 260 17.76 -5.43 4.32
CA ALA A 260 17.84 -6.38 5.42
C ALA A 260 16.45 -6.72 6.00
N VAL A 261 15.62 -5.71 6.25
CA VAL A 261 14.23 -5.90 6.72
C VAL A 261 13.36 -6.53 5.62
N LEU A 262 13.55 -6.14 4.36
CA LEU A 262 12.90 -6.79 3.22
C LEU A 262 13.23 -8.28 3.17
N GLU A 263 14.48 -8.68 3.40
CA GLU A 263 14.88 -10.08 3.38
C GLU A 263 14.27 -10.86 4.55
N SER A 264 14.29 -10.32 5.78
CA SER A 264 13.68 -10.99 6.94
C SER A 264 12.16 -11.10 6.80
N GLN A 265 11.52 -10.06 6.26
CA GLN A 265 10.07 -9.96 6.14
C GLN A 265 9.53 -10.28 4.74
N LYS A 266 10.31 -10.93 3.88
CA LYS A 266 9.89 -11.20 2.48
C LYS A 266 8.55 -11.94 2.36
N LEU A 267 8.24 -12.78 3.36
CA LEU A 267 7.00 -13.55 3.45
C LEU A 267 5.80 -12.76 4.00
N SER A 268 6.03 -11.59 4.59
CA SER A 268 4.98 -10.74 5.16
C SER A 268 4.51 -9.71 4.13
N ILE A 269 3.32 -9.13 4.38
CA ILE A 269 2.86 -7.97 3.60
C ILE A 269 3.72 -6.74 3.91
N GLY A 270 4.27 -6.64 5.13
CA GLY A 270 5.24 -5.61 5.49
C GLY A 270 6.46 -5.61 4.56
N GLY A 271 7.00 -6.78 4.21
CA GLY A 271 8.08 -6.86 3.21
C GLY A 271 7.68 -6.31 1.83
N ALA A 272 6.47 -6.61 1.36
CA ALA A 272 5.94 -6.03 0.12
C ALA A 272 5.77 -4.50 0.20
N TYR A 273 5.41 -3.97 1.38
CA TYR A 273 5.31 -2.54 1.64
C TYR A 273 6.67 -1.84 1.59
N VAL A 274 7.72 -2.41 2.19
CA VAL A 274 9.11 -1.90 2.04
C VAL A 274 9.53 -1.88 0.58
N LEU A 275 9.24 -2.97 -0.15
CA LEU A 275 9.62 -3.07 -1.55
C LEU A 275 8.92 -2.01 -2.41
N GLN A 276 7.66 -1.69 -2.16
CA GLN A 276 6.97 -0.58 -2.83
C GLN A 276 7.68 0.76 -2.54
N ALA A 277 8.22 0.96 -1.34
CA ALA A 277 9.01 2.16 -1.04
C ALA A 277 10.31 2.22 -1.86
N ILE A 278 10.99 1.08 -2.03
CA ILE A 278 12.20 0.96 -2.85
C ILE A 278 11.87 1.21 -4.33
N SER A 279 10.78 0.63 -4.84
CA SER A 279 10.42 0.69 -6.26
C SER A 279 10.15 2.11 -6.77
N LEU A 280 9.66 3.00 -5.89
CA LEU A 280 9.43 4.41 -6.22
C LEU A 280 10.70 5.19 -6.56
N ARG A 281 11.87 4.72 -6.12
CA ARG A 281 13.15 5.46 -6.16
C ARG A 281 14.28 4.69 -6.84
N HIS A 282 14.23 3.37 -6.79
CA HIS A 282 15.18 2.46 -7.43
C HIS A 282 14.46 1.43 -8.31
N PRO A 283 13.70 1.87 -9.34
CA PRO A 283 12.96 0.97 -10.22
C PRO A 283 13.88 -0.01 -10.98
N ASP A 284 15.14 0.37 -11.18
CA ASP A 284 16.20 -0.42 -11.82
C ASP A 284 16.57 -1.69 -11.02
N GLN A 285 16.35 -1.69 -9.70
CA GLN A 285 16.66 -2.85 -8.85
C GLN A 285 15.56 -3.92 -8.86
N MET A 286 14.37 -3.62 -9.41
CA MET A 286 13.20 -4.48 -9.26
C MET A 286 13.34 -5.84 -9.93
N ALA A 287 14.04 -5.92 -11.06
CA ALA A 287 14.26 -7.19 -11.75
C ALA A 287 15.13 -8.16 -10.93
N VAL A 288 16.21 -7.65 -10.33
CA VAL A 288 17.11 -8.44 -9.47
C VAL A 288 16.39 -8.86 -8.19
N LEU A 289 15.64 -7.95 -7.58
CA LEU A 289 14.87 -8.24 -6.36
C LEU A 289 13.74 -9.24 -6.63
N ALA A 290 13.08 -9.16 -7.79
CA ALA A 290 12.07 -10.14 -8.21
C ALA A 290 12.63 -11.57 -8.24
N GLU A 291 13.81 -11.76 -8.83
CA GLU A 291 14.49 -13.06 -8.89
C GLU A 291 14.88 -13.54 -7.49
N LYS A 292 15.55 -12.69 -6.71
CA LYS A 292 16.04 -13.04 -5.37
C LYS A 292 14.93 -13.40 -4.39
N LEU A 293 13.82 -12.65 -4.43
CA LEU A 293 12.71 -12.81 -3.49
C LEU A 293 11.70 -13.87 -3.93
N GLY A 294 11.73 -14.29 -5.20
CA GLY A 294 10.97 -15.42 -5.71
C GLY A 294 9.45 -15.31 -5.55
N ALA A 295 8.83 -16.39 -5.07
CA ALA A 295 7.37 -16.52 -4.96
C ALA A 295 6.78 -15.93 -3.65
N THR A 296 7.48 -14.99 -3.03
CA THR A 296 7.01 -14.31 -1.81
C THR A 296 6.13 -13.09 -2.14
N PRO A 297 5.33 -12.54 -1.21
CA PRO A 297 4.58 -11.30 -1.43
C PRO A 297 5.47 -10.14 -1.92
N ALA A 298 6.67 -10.03 -1.36
CA ALA A 298 7.65 -9.05 -1.84
C ALA A 298 8.14 -9.39 -3.26
N GLY A 299 8.52 -10.64 -3.55
CA GLY A 299 8.93 -11.02 -4.91
C GLY A 299 7.82 -10.82 -5.96
N GLU A 300 6.55 -11.03 -5.59
CA GLU A 300 5.39 -10.71 -6.43
C GLU A 300 5.27 -9.20 -6.69
N MET A 301 5.43 -8.36 -5.67
CA MET A 301 5.42 -6.90 -5.81
C MET A 301 6.54 -6.41 -6.75
N ALA A 302 7.76 -6.96 -6.63
CA ALA A 302 8.86 -6.58 -7.52
C ALA A 302 8.56 -6.95 -8.98
N ARG A 303 8.06 -8.17 -9.22
CA ARG A 303 7.66 -8.60 -10.58
C ARG A 303 6.56 -7.72 -11.16
N ALA A 304 5.53 -7.42 -10.37
CA ALA A 304 4.45 -6.54 -10.80
C ALA A 304 4.94 -5.14 -11.19
N HIS A 305 5.93 -4.60 -10.47
CA HIS A 305 6.58 -3.34 -10.84
C HIS A 305 7.34 -3.43 -12.17
N VAL A 306 8.14 -4.49 -12.36
CA VAL A 306 8.87 -4.71 -13.63
C VAL A 306 7.89 -4.83 -14.80
N GLU A 307 6.86 -5.67 -14.66
CA GLU A 307 5.81 -5.87 -15.66
C GLU A 307 5.13 -4.54 -16.00
N ARG A 308 4.64 -3.79 -14.99
CA ARG A 308 3.96 -2.50 -15.23
C ARG A 308 4.86 -1.46 -15.90
N LEU A 309 6.15 -1.42 -15.57
CA LEU A 309 7.13 -0.54 -16.23
C LEU A 309 7.36 -0.93 -17.69
N LEU A 310 7.57 -2.22 -17.97
CA LEU A 310 7.77 -2.73 -19.33
C LEU A 310 6.56 -2.42 -20.22
N TYR A 311 5.34 -2.67 -19.73
CA TYR A 311 4.13 -2.35 -20.47
C TYR A 311 3.93 -0.84 -20.62
N GLY A 312 4.14 -0.06 -19.56
CA GLY A 312 4.07 1.40 -19.62
C GLY A 312 5.02 2.01 -20.66
N GLN A 313 6.19 1.40 -20.88
CA GLN A 313 7.12 1.81 -21.93
C GLN A 313 6.69 1.35 -23.34
N GLN A 314 6.22 0.12 -23.49
CA GLN A 314 5.72 -0.40 -24.78
C GLN A 314 4.53 0.41 -25.31
N PHE A 315 3.58 0.80 -24.44
CA PHE A 315 2.43 1.61 -24.85
C PHE A 315 2.79 3.05 -25.23
N LYS A 316 3.82 3.64 -24.60
CA LYS A 316 4.37 4.96 -25.00
C LYS A 316 4.99 4.91 -26.40
N GLN A 317 5.60 3.80 -26.79
CA GLN A 317 6.18 3.63 -28.14
C GLN A 317 5.13 3.38 -29.22
N GLN A 318 3.94 2.88 -28.85
CA GLN A 318 2.85 2.56 -29.79
C GLN A 318 1.81 3.69 -29.95
N SER A 319 1.93 4.78 -29.19
CA SER A 319 1.02 5.93 -29.29
C SER A 319 1.62 6.98 -30.23
N PRO A 320 1.03 7.24 -31.42
CA PRO A 320 1.47 8.35 -32.27
C PRO A 320 1.15 9.67 -31.55
N HIS A 321 2.15 10.56 -31.48
CA HIS A 321 2.01 11.93 -31.00
C HIS A 321 1.02 12.74 -31.85
#